data_AF-A0A965J027-F1
#
_entry.id   AF-A0A965J027-F1
#
_cell.length_a   1.000
_cell.length_b   1.000
_cell.length_c   1.000
_cell.angle_alpha   90.00
_cell.angle_beta   90.00
_cell.angle_gamma   90.00
#
_symmetry.space_group_name_H-M   'P 1'
#
loop_
_entity.id
_entity.type
_entity.pdbx_description
1 polymer ?
#
loop_
_entity_poly.entity_id
_entity_poly.type
_entity_poly.pdbx_seq_one_letter_code
_entity_poly.pdbx_strand_id
1 'polypeptide(L)'
;TPSPPTPTSSRGLNRVVWNLRYADLPVRSGGGEDDDEGPRPTTPGPLVLPGTYTVRLTHDGRTVEQKVVVKEDPRVTLTPVQRAAWTAFHRDVAASVTSFAGVATRVRGSSGTDAATRDLKRQAAELQSRLSTLYGAVGGWTGAPTADQRSQLRYYKRMAAEIDAKSVR
;
A
#
# COMPACT_ATOMS: atom_id res chain seq x y z
N THR A 1 7.68 4.77 -4.95
CA THR A 1 7.41 5.56 -6.18
C THR A 1 6.02 5.25 -6.69
N PRO A 2 5.35 6.15 -7.43
CA PRO A 2 4.11 5.83 -8.14
C PRO A 2 4.30 4.59 -9.01
N SER A 3 3.26 3.77 -9.20
CA SER A 3 3.35 2.58 -10.04
C SER A 3 3.33 3.02 -11.52
N PRO A 4 4.45 2.90 -12.27
CA PRO A 4 4.45 3.29 -13.66
C PRO A 4 3.69 2.23 -14.47
N PRO A 5 2.74 2.63 -15.31
CA PRO A 5 2.09 1.68 -16.21
C PRO A 5 3.04 1.26 -17.33
N THR A 6 2.98 0.00 -17.76
CA THR A 6 3.88 -0.56 -18.78
C THR A 6 3.27 -0.44 -20.17
N PRO A 7 3.93 0.24 -21.14
CA PRO A 7 3.51 0.21 -22.54
C PRO A 7 3.71 -1.18 -23.17
N THR A 8 2.85 -1.53 -24.13
CA THR A 8 3.09 -2.67 -25.01
C THR A 8 4.19 -2.37 -26.03
N SER A 9 4.90 -3.40 -26.50
CA SER A 9 5.90 -3.30 -27.58
C SER A 9 5.33 -3.58 -28.97
N SER A 10 4.00 -3.55 -29.10
CA SER A 10 3.30 -3.78 -30.36
C SER A 10 3.54 -2.62 -31.32
N ARG A 11 3.67 -2.96 -32.62
CA ARG A 11 3.73 -1.96 -33.68
C ARG A 11 2.43 -1.13 -33.69
N GLY A 12 2.56 0.20 -33.83
CA GLY A 12 1.43 1.12 -33.90
C GLY A 12 1.30 2.02 -32.66
N LEU A 13 0.11 2.60 -32.47
CA LEU A 13 -0.19 3.48 -31.35
C LEU A 13 -0.34 2.66 -30.06
N ASN A 14 0.51 2.93 -29.07
CA ASN A 14 0.41 2.33 -27.74
C ASN A 14 -0.27 3.33 -26.79
N ARG A 15 -1.32 2.89 -26.08
CA ARG A 15 -2.02 3.69 -25.06
C ARG A 15 -1.71 3.14 -23.69
N VAL A 16 -1.35 4.02 -22.77
CA VAL A 16 -1.03 3.67 -21.39
C VAL A 16 -1.79 4.60 -20.46
N VAL A 17 -2.45 4.03 -19.44
CA VAL A 17 -3.23 4.78 -18.46
C VAL A 17 -2.56 4.64 -17.10
N TRP A 18 -2.19 5.76 -16.50
CA TRP A 18 -1.74 5.80 -15.11
C TRP A 18 -2.94 5.97 -14.18
N ASN A 19 -3.14 5.02 -13.27
CA ASN A 19 -4.23 5.02 -12.31
C ASN A 19 -4.03 6.01 -11.13
N LEU A 20 -3.00 6.85 -11.18
CA LEU A 20 -2.64 7.84 -10.16
C LEU A 20 -2.32 7.23 -8.77
N ARG A 21 -1.86 5.98 -8.71
CA ARG A 21 -1.55 5.30 -7.44
C ARG A 21 -0.07 4.97 -7.26
N TYR A 22 0.32 4.83 -6.00
CA TYR A 22 1.51 4.06 -5.63
C TYR A 22 1.30 2.56 -5.90
N ALA A 23 2.37 1.78 -5.80
CA ALA A 23 2.30 0.33 -5.99
C ALA A 23 1.25 -0.32 -5.09
N ASP A 24 0.59 -1.34 -5.62
CA ASP A 24 -0.40 -2.13 -4.88
C ASP A 24 0.26 -2.89 -3.73
N LEU A 25 -0.53 -3.12 -2.68
CA LEU A 25 -0.10 -3.83 -1.51
C LEU A 25 -0.29 -5.34 -1.73
N PRO A 26 0.65 -6.18 -1.28
CA PRO A 26 0.61 -7.64 -1.47
C PRO A 26 -0.35 -8.31 -0.47
N VAL A 27 -1.54 -7.75 -0.29
CA VAL A 27 -2.61 -8.27 0.57
C VAL A 27 -3.92 -8.26 -0.20
N ARG A 28 -4.74 -9.30 -0.04
CA ARG A 28 -6.01 -9.46 -0.71
C ARG A 28 -6.99 -8.38 -0.24
N SER A 29 -7.55 -7.61 -1.17
CA SER A 29 -8.71 -6.73 -0.87
C SER A 29 -10.00 -7.36 -1.40
N GLY A 30 -11.12 -6.92 -0.84
CA GLY A 30 -12.44 -7.24 -1.33
C GLY A 30 -12.92 -8.67 -1.09
N GLY A 31 -14.22 -8.84 -1.28
CA GLY A 31 -14.99 -10.05 -0.91
C GLY A 31 -15.75 -9.93 0.41
N GLY A 32 -16.09 -8.71 0.85
CA GLY A 32 -17.17 -8.48 1.81
C GLY A 32 -18.52 -8.41 1.10
N GLU A 33 -19.64 -8.48 1.83
CA GLU A 33 -21.01 -8.47 1.27
C GLU A 33 -21.32 -7.25 0.38
N ASP A 34 -20.59 -6.14 0.55
CA ASP A 34 -20.81 -4.88 -0.19
C ASP A 34 -19.83 -4.64 -1.35
N ASP A 35 -19.04 -5.65 -1.75
CA ASP A 35 -17.98 -5.47 -2.77
C ASP A 35 -18.32 -6.15 -4.10
N ASP A 36 -18.99 -5.41 -4.99
CA ASP A 36 -19.44 -5.86 -6.32
C ASP A 36 -18.29 -6.36 -7.23
N GLU A 37 -17.05 -5.95 -6.93
CA GLU A 37 -15.87 -6.24 -7.76
C GLU A 37 -15.20 -7.58 -7.41
N GLY A 38 -15.67 -8.26 -6.36
CA GLY A 38 -15.16 -9.55 -5.90
C GLY A 38 -13.74 -9.50 -5.32
N PRO A 39 -13.21 -10.63 -4.80
CA PRO A 39 -11.89 -10.67 -4.19
C PRO A 39 -10.77 -10.37 -5.19
N ARG A 40 -9.86 -9.47 -4.84
CA ARG A 40 -8.67 -9.12 -5.63
C ARG A 40 -7.39 -9.60 -4.97
N PRO A 41 -6.42 -10.14 -5.72
CA PRO A 41 -5.19 -10.69 -5.14
C PRO A 41 -4.33 -9.64 -4.43
N THR A 42 -4.46 -8.37 -4.81
CA THR A 42 -3.76 -7.21 -4.24
C THR A 42 -4.77 -6.17 -3.79
N THR A 43 -4.30 -5.24 -2.94
CA THR A 43 -5.06 -4.06 -2.53
C THR A 43 -4.52 -2.83 -3.25
N PRO A 44 -5.35 -2.00 -3.89
CA PRO A 44 -4.90 -0.81 -4.59
C PRO A 44 -4.07 0.11 -3.69
N GLY A 45 -2.92 0.57 -4.19
CA GLY A 45 -2.07 1.53 -3.48
C GLY A 45 -2.73 2.88 -3.22
N PRO A 46 -2.19 3.71 -2.31
CA PRO A 46 -2.72 5.04 -2.06
C PRO A 46 -2.61 5.91 -3.31
N LEU A 47 -3.51 6.87 -3.46
CA LEU A 47 -3.40 7.90 -4.51
C LEU A 47 -2.15 8.76 -4.29
N VAL A 48 -1.58 9.22 -5.39
CA VAL A 48 -0.47 10.17 -5.35
C VAL A 48 -0.91 11.56 -4.89
N LEU A 49 0.04 12.34 -4.40
CA LEU A 49 -0.22 13.74 -4.05
C LEU A 49 -0.41 14.57 -5.33
N PRO A 50 -1.39 15.49 -5.40
CA PRO A 50 -1.49 16.47 -6.47
C PRO A 50 -0.20 17.26 -6.63
N GLY A 51 0.14 17.59 -7.87
CA GLY A 51 1.40 18.24 -8.19
C GLY A 51 1.83 18.00 -9.63
N THR A 52 3.01 18.50 -9.98
CA THR A 52 3.62 18.30 -11.29
C THR A 52 4.44 17.02 -11.30
N TYR A 53 4.12 16.13 -12.22
CA TYR A 53 4.85 14.88 -12.45
C TYR A 53 5.53 14.91 -13.83
N THR A 54 6.71 14.31 -13.91
CA THR A 54 7.38 14.06 -15.18
C THR A 54 7.10 12.62 -15.60
N VAL A 55 6.40 12.45 -16.71
CA VAL A 55 6.25 11.16 -17.38
C VAL A 55 7.48 10.96 -18.25
N ARG A 56 8.15 9.81 -18.09
CA ARG A 56 9.34 9.42 -18.85
C ARG A 56 9.04 8.17 -19.64
N LEU A 57 9.30 8.21 -20.95
CA LEU A 57 9.27 7.06 -21.84
C LEU A 57 10.67 6.80 -22.36
N THR A 58 11.19 5.59 -22.13
CA THR A 58 12.50 5.17 -22.62
C THR A 58 12.34 3.98 -23.57
N HIS A 59 12.91 4.08 -24.77
CA HIS A 59 12.91 3.04 -25.80
C HIS A 59 14.20 3.10 -26.62
N ASP A 60 14.87 1.96 -26.85
CA ASP A 60 16.15 1.87 -27.57
C ASP A 60 17.19 2.91 -27.12
N GLY A 61 17.35 3.09 -25.80
CA GLY A 61 18.29 4.04 -25.22
C GLY A 61 17.90 5.53 -25.36
N ARG A 62 16.80 5.86 -26.05
CA ARG A 62 16.26 7.22 -26.15
C ARG A 62 15.21 7.44 -25.08
N THR A 63 15.24 8.62 -24.47
CA THR A 63 14.28 9.02 -23.43
C THR A 63 13.54 10.28 -23.86
N VAL A 64 12.21 10.24 -23.78
CA VAL A 64 11.32 11.39 -23.97
C VAL A 64 10.62 11.69 -22.65
N GLU A 65 10.51 12.97 -22.30
CA GLU A 65 9.88 13.41 -21.07
C GLU A 65 8.75 14.41 -21.35
N GLN A 66 7.67 14.31 -20.57
CA GLN A 66 6.56 15.25 -20.60
C GLN A 66 6.08 15.57 -19.18
N LYS A 67 5.89 16.85 -18.89
CA LYS A 67 5.30 17.29 -17.61
C LYS A 67 3.78 17.19 -17.69
N VAL A 68 3.17 16.66 -16.63
CA VAL A 68 1.72 16.61 -16.43
C VAL A 68 1.37 17.18 -15.05
N VAL A 69 0.21 17.80 -14.94
CA VAL A 69 -0.30 18.34 -13.66
C VAL A 69 -1.41 17.43 -13.16
N VAL A 70 -1.18 16.79 -12.01
CA VAL A 70 -2.22 16.08 -11.26
C VAL A 70 -2.90 17.10 -10.36
N LYS A 71 -4.21 17.27 -10.55
CA LYS A 71 -5.03 18.18 -9.74
C LYS A 71 -5.68 17.44 -8.58
N GLU A 72 -6.00 18.20 -7.54
CA GLU A 72 -6.81 17.71 -6.43
C GLU A 72 -8.26 17.50 -6.90
N ASP A 73 -8.96 16.55 -6.26
CA ASP A 73 -10.42 16.45 -6.42
C ASP A 73 -11.07 17.71 -5.81
N PRO A 74 -11.87 18.49 -6.57
CA PRO A 74 -12.47 19.73 -6.09
C PRO A 74 -13.40 19.55 -4.87
N ARG A 75 -13.81 18.33 -4.53
CA ARG A 75 -14.61 18.02 -3.33
C ARG A 75 -13.76 17.89 -2.07
N VAL A 76 -12.44 17.75 -2.21
CA VAL A 76 -11.52 17.70 -1.08
C VAL A 76 -11.28 19.13 -0.59
N THR A 77 -11.70 19.40 0.64
CA THR A 77 -11.60 20.73 1.28
C THR A 77 -10.35 20.90 2.13
N LEU A 78 -9.45 19.91 2.16
CA LEU A 78 -8.20 19.97 2.90
C LEU A 78 -7.24 20.99 2.30
N THR A 79 -6.47 21.66 3.17
CA THR A 79 -5.30 22.42 2.72
C THR A 79 -4.24 21.49 2.12
N PRO A 80 -3.36 21.98 1.22
CA PRO A 80 -2.27 21.18 0.66
C PRO A 80 -1.38 20.50 1.72
N VAL A 81 -1.15 21.18 2.85
CA VAL A 81 -0.36 20.64 3.97
C VAL A 81 -1.08 19.49 4.66
N GLN A 82 -2.38 19.63 4.94
CA GLN A 82 -3.19 18.55 5.53
C GLN A 82 -3.30 17.36 4.59
N ARG A 83 -3.50 17.60 3.29
CA ARG A 83 -3.52 16.54 2.28
C ARG A 83 -2.18 15.81 2.22
N ALA A 84 -1.07 16.54 2.20
CA ALA A 84 0.27 15.94 2.22
C ALA A 84 0.51 15.09 3.48
N ALA A 85 0.06 15.56 4.64
CA ALA A 85 0.15 14.81 5.90
C ALA A 85 -0.68 13.52 5.87
N TRP A 86 -1.92 13.56 5.35
CA TRP A 86 -2.75 12.36 5.15
C TRP A 86 -2.08 11.38 4.19
N THR A 87 -1.61 11.84 3.02
CA THR A 87 -0.93 10.98 2.04
C THR A 87 0.33 10.35 2.64
N ALA A 88 1.13 11.12 3.39
CA ALA A 88 2.32 10.61 4.05
C ALA A 88 1.98 9.49 5.05
N PHE A 89 0.96 9.69 5.88
CA PHE A 89 0.52 8.68 6.84
C PHE A 89 -0.03 7.42 6.16
N HIS A 90 -0.89 7.58 5.14
CA HIS A 90 -1.45 6.46 4.40
C HIS A 90 -0.36 5.63 3.70
N ARG A 91 0.66 6.30 3.14
CA ARG A 91 1.84 5.64 2.57
C ARG A 91 2.68 4.91 3.62
N ASP A 92 2.76 5.42 4.85
CA ASP A 92 3.50 4.79 5.93
C ASP A 92 2.82 3.50 6.42
N VAL A 93 1.48 3.51 6.49
CA VAL A 93 0.69 2.30 6.74
C VAL A 93 0.89 1.30 5.59
N ALA A 94 0.81 1.75 4.33
CA ALA A 94 1.03 0.89 3.16
C ALA A 94 2.41 0.25 3.15
N ALA A 95 3.46 1.02 3.46
CA ALA A 95 4.82 0.51 3.58
C ALA A 95 4.93 -0.56 4.68
N SER A 96 4.25 -0.35 5.81
CA SER A 96 4.22 -1.30 6.93
C SER A 96 3.51 -2.62 6.57
N VAL A 97 2.41 -2.54 5.81
CA VAL A 97 1.73 -3.73 5.25
C VAL A 97 2.67 -4.49 4.32
N THR A 98 3.27 -3.79 3.35
CA THR A 98 4.16 -4.41 2.35
C THR A 98 5.39 -5.04 2.98
N SER A 99 6.06 -4.35 3.92
CA SER A 99 7.25 -4.89 4.59
C SER A 99 6.92 -6.11 5.43
N PHE A 100 5.78 -6.11 6.11
CA PHE A 100 5.38 -7.22 6.98
C PHE A 100 4.86 -8.44 6.21
N ALA A 101 4.32 -8.27 5.01
CA ALA A 101 3.80 -9.39 4.20
C ALA A 101 4.87 -10.47 3.95
N GLY A 102 6.14 -10.08 3.73
CA GLY A 102 7.24 -11.03 3.59
C GLY A 102 7.52 -11.82 4.87
N VAL A 103 7.51 -11.13 6.02
CA VAL A 103 7.66 -11.75 7.34
C VAL A 103 6.52 -12.72 7.63
N ALA A 104 5.27 -12.30 7.40
CA ALA A 104 4.09 -13.13 7.61
C ALA A 104 4.08 -14.38 6.71
N THR A 105 4.53 -14.26 5.46
CA THR A 105 4.67 -15.40 4.54
C THR A 105 5.70 -16.39 5.06
N ARG A 106 6.87 -15.91 5.48
CA ARG A 106 7.92 -16.75 6.07
C ARG A 106 7.45 -17.46 7.34
N VAL A 107 6.84 -16.73 8.28
CA VAL A 107 6.30 -17.29 9.52
C VAL A 107 5.24 -18.35 9.24
N ARG A 108 4.33 -18.10 8.29
CA ARG A 108 3.29 -19.06 7.89
C ARG A 108 3.89 -20.35 7.33
N GLY A 109 4.95 -20.23 6.53
CA GLY A 109 5.66 -21.35 5.91
C GLY A 109 6.60 -22.13 6.85
N SER A 110 6.77 -21.72 8.11
CA SER A 110 7.62 -22.45 9.07
C SER A 110 7.05 -23.84 9.37
N SER A 111 7.92 -24.86 9.42
CA SER A 111 7.51 -26.27 9.59
C SER A 111 7.20 -26.67 11.04
N GLY A 112 7.57 -25.84 12.03
CA GLY A 112 7.33 -26.11 13.44
C GLY A 112 5.85 -26.27 13.78
N THR A 113 5.55 -27.22 14.65
CA THR A 113 4.19 -27.52 15.13
C THR A 113 4.03 -27.35 16.63
N ASP A 114 5.08 -26.96 17.36
CA ASP A 114 5.03 -26.68 18.79
C ASP A 114 4.13 -25.46 19.11
N ALA A 115 3.83 -25.27 20.40
CA ALA A 115 2.95 -24.20 20.85
C ALA A 115 3.47 -22.79 20.51
N ALA A 116 4.79 -22.57 20.58
CA ALA A 116 5.40 -21.29 20.28
C ALA A 116 5.31 -20.96 18.78
N THR A 117 5.55 -21.95 17.91
CA THR A 117 5.40 -21.78 16.46
C THR A 117 3.95 -21.49 16.07
N ARG A 118 2.98 -22.20 16.67
CA ARG A 118 1.54 -21.92 16.43
C ARG A 118 1.14 -20.52 16.88
N ASP A 119 1.63 -20.09 18.04
CA ASP A 119 1.35 -18.75 18.55
C ASP A 119 1.99 -17.66 17.67
N LEU A 120 3.24 -17.85 17.21
CA LEU A 120 3.90 -16.93 16.28
C LEU A 120 3.12 -16.81 14.96
N LYS A 121 2.65 -17.92 14.40
CA LYS A 121 1.78 -17.93 13.20
C LYS A 121 0.49 -17.15 13.43
N ARG A 122 -0.15 -17.33 14.60
CA ARG A 122 -1.35 -16.58 14.98
C ARG A 122 -1.08 -15.09 15.10
N GLN A 123 -0.02 -14.69 15.81
CA GLN A 123 0.37 -13.29 15.96
C GLN A 123 0.67 -12.63 14.61
N ALA A 124 1.33 -13.34 13.70
CA ALA A 124 1.61 -12.83 12.36
C ALA A 124 0.34 -12.65 11.52
N ALA A 125 -0.57 -13.62 11.54
CA ALA A 125 -1.85 -13.51 10.84
C ALA A 125 -2.70 -12.35 11.39
N GLU A 126 -2.77 -12.20 12.72
CA GLU A 126 -3.48 -11.12 13.38
C GLU A 126 -2.89 -9.75 13.03
N LEU A 127 -1.57 -9.60 13.09
CA LEU A 127 -0.92 -8.34 12.77
C LEU A 127 -1.11 -7.95 11.30
N GLN A 128 -1.05 -8.93 10.39
CA GLN A 128 -1.33 -8.70 8.96
C GLN A 128 -2.78 -8.21 8.77
N SER A 129 -3.75 -8.81 9.47
CA SER A 129 -5.15 -8.38 9.45
C SER A 129 -5.30 -6.94 9.95
N ARG A 130 -4.75 -6.63 11.13
CA ARG A 130 -4.83 -5.28 11.72
C ARG A 130 -4.19 -4.19 10.89
N LEU A 131 -3.05 -4.49 10.26
CA LEU A 131 -2.40 -3.56 9.32
C LEU A 131 -3.28 -3.30 8.09
N SER A 132 -3.94 -4.33 7.56
CA SER A 132 -4.88 -4.21 6.44
C SER A 132 -6.13 -3.40 6.83
N THR A 133 -6.71 -3.65 8.00
CA THR A 133 -7.83 -2.88 8.53
C THR A 133 -7.46 -1.42 8.75
N LEU A 134 -6.29 -1.13 9.32
CA LEU A 134 -5.81 0.24 9.49
C LEU A 134 -5.61 0.93 8.14
N TYR A 135 -5.06 0.23 7.14
CA TYR A 135 -4.91 0.75 5.78
C TYR A 135 -6.26 1.17 5.20
N GLY A 136 -7.27 0.29 5.25
CA GLY A 136 -8.62 0.60 4.79
C GLY A 136 -9.27 1.76 5.55
N ALA A 137 -9.15 1.78 6.88
CA ALA A 137 -9.70 2.84 7.73
C ALA A 137 -9.10 4.22 7.43
N VAL A 138 -7.80 4.29 7.12
CA VAL A 138 -7.12 5.54 6.72
C VAL A 138 -7.53 5.94 5.29
N GLY A 139 -7.72 4.97 4.40
CA GLY A 139 -8.14 5.22 3.01
C GLY A 139 -9.59 5.68 2.87
N GLY A 140 -10.49 5.24 3.77
CA GLY A 140 -11.92 5.57 3.71
C GLY A 140 -12.26 7.03 4.00
N TRP A 141 -11.36 7.78 4.64
CA TRP A 141 -11.56 9.21 4.91
C TRP A 141 -10.28 10.01 4.67
N THR A 142 -10.37 11.03 3.82
CA THR A 142 -9.25 11.91 3.49
C THR A 142 -9.20 13.05 4.50
N GLY A 143 -8.30 12.95 5.49
CA GLY A 143 -8.17 13.93 6.57
C GLY A 143 -7.02 13.64 7.53
N ALA A 144 -6.83 14.49 8.55
CA ALA A 144 -5.72 14.29 9.50
C ALA A 144 -5.89 12.95 10.24
N PRO A 145 -4.84 12.09 10.30
CA PRO A 145 -4.93 10.84 11.04
C PRO A 145 -5.39 11.07 12.49
N THR A 146 -6.14 10.14 13.06
CA THR A 146 -6.55 10.25 14.47
C THR A 146 -5.39 9.94 15.41
N ALA A 147 -5.50 10.33 16.68
CA ALA A 147 -4.50 9.96 17.71
C ALA A 147 -4.42 8.44 17.89
N ASP A 148 -5.57 7.76 17.78
CA ASP A 148 -5.66 6.30 17.82
C ASP A 148 -4.96 5.66 16.62
N GLN A 149 -5.28 6.04 15.38
CA GLN A 149 -4.63 5.51 14.17
C GLN A 149 -3.10 5.66 14.24
N ARG A 150 -2.60 6.82 14.68
CA ARG A 150 -1.16 7.02 14.88
C ARG A 150 -0.57 6.07 15.92
N SER A 151 -1.30 5.82 17.00
CA SER A 151 -0.86 4.94 18.09
C SER A 151 -0.88 3.47 17.67
N GLN A 152 -1.93 3.05 16.95
CA GLN A 152 -2.03 1.75 16.31
C GLN A 152 -0.85 1.50 15.38
N LEU A 153 -0.52 2.42 14.46
CA LEU A 153 0.62 2.25 13.55
C LEU A 153 1.95 2.09 14.30
N ARG A 154 2.19 2.90 15.34
CA ARG A 154 3.41 2.75 16.18
C ARG A 154 3.46 1.39 16.86
N TYR A 155 2.35 0.94 17.43
CA TYR A 155 2.24 -0.36 18.06
C TYR A 155 2.48 -1.51 17.06
N TYR A 156 1.84 -1.45 15.89
CA TYR A 156 1.97 -2.47 14.85
C TYR A 156 3.39 -2.57 14.28
N LYS A 157 4.09 -1.44 14.11
CA LYS A 157 5.50 -1.44 13.70
C LYS A 157 6.40 -2.14 14.72
N ARG A 158 6.16 -1.91 16.02
CA ARG A 158 6.90 -2.60 17.08
C ARG A 158 6.61 -4.10 17.07
N MET A 159 5.34 -4.50 17.00
CA MET A 159 4.95 -5.90 16.90
C MET A 159 5.53 -6.60 15.67
N ALA A 160 5.59 -5.90 14.52
CA ALA A 160 6.18 -6.43 13.30
C ALA A 160 7.67 -6.76 13.51
N ALA A 161 8.42 -5.87 14.15
CA ALA A 161 9.83 -6.10 14.48
C ALA A 161 10.01 -7.25 15.48
N GLU A 162 9.15 -7.37 16.49
CA GLU A 162 9.19 -8.47 17.45
C GLU A 162 8.93 -9.83 16.80
N ILE A 163 7.92 -9.91 15.92
CA ILE A 163 7.60 -11.13 15.17
C ILE A 163 8.73 -11.49 14.21
N ASP A 164 9.28 -10.50 13.49
CA ASP A 164 10.40 -10.69 12.57
C ASP A 164 11.62 -11.29 13.31
N ALA A 165 12.00 -10.69 14.45
CA ALA A 165 13.11 -11.16 15.27
C ALA A 165 12.91 -12.58 15.82
N LYS A 166 11.66 -12.98 16.14
CA LYS A 166 11.33 -14.36 16.56
C LYS A 166 11.35 -15.34 15.39
N SER A 167 11.06 -14.89 14.17
CA SER A 167 10.95 -15.74 12.98
C SER A 167 12.29 -16.16 12.37
N VAL A 168 13.39 -15.52 12.77
CA VAL A 168 14.76 -15.78 12.30
C VAL A 168 15.55 -16.65 13.29
N ARG A 169 15.01 -16.89 14.48
CA ARG A 169 15.58 -17.82 15.47
C ARG A 169 15.13 -19.24 15.17
#